data_AF-A0AAV0Y8Z8-F1
#
_entry.id   AF-A0AAV0Y8Z8-F1
#
_cell.length_a   1.000
_cell.length_b   1.000
_cell.length_c   1.000
_cell.angle_alpha   90.00
_cell.angle_beta   90.00
_cell.angle_gamma   90.00
#
_symmetry.space_group_name_H-M   'P 1'
#
loop_
_entity.id
_entity.type
_entity.pdbx_description
1 polymer ?
#
loop_
_entity_poly.entity_id
_entity_poly.type
_entity_poly.pdbx_seq_one_letter_code
_entity_poly.pdbx_strand_id
1 'polypeptide(L)'
;MATPQQKAFCVLRFNKCESAITVQRDFRRTYGTEAPTAQSIRRWHQTFQESGCLCAQKRSSRPRTSDENIERVRQSFVRSPQKSTRRAGLDLDLPHSTVWRVLRRRLTLKAYRIQLLQALLPDDKQKRIDFCNFISEKQEEN
;
A
#
# COMPACT_ATOMS: atom_id res chain seq x y z
N MET A 1 -17.25 -19.33 -4.72
CA MET A 1 -16.59 -19.60 -3.42
C MET A 1 -17.66 -19.68 -2.35
N ALA A 2 -17.58 -20.62 -1.41
CA ALA A 2 -18.58 -20.75 -0.34
C ALA A 2 -18.52 -19.55 0.64
N THR A 3 -19.68 -19.02 0.99
CA THR A 3 -19.82 -17.90 1.94
C THR A 3 -19.47 -18.33 3.37
N PRO A 4 -19.17 -17.40 4.29
CA PRO A 4 -18.94 -17.74 5.70
C PRO A 4 -20.09 -18.53 6.33
N GLN A 5 -21.34 -18.17 6.01
CA GLN A 5 -22.54 -18.86 6.49
C GLN A 5 -22.61 -20.30 5.96
N GLN A 6 -22.33 -20.49 4.67
CA GLN A 6 -22.28 -21.80 4.04
C GLN A 6 -21.20 -22.70 4.64
N LYS A 7 -20.02 -22.16 4.95
CA LYS A 7 -18.96 -22.90 5.64
C LYS A 7 -19.38 -23.29 7.06
N ALA A 8 -19.98 -22.37 7.81
CA ALA A 8 -20.47 -22.63 9.16
C ALA A 8 -21.53 -23.74 9.16
N PHE A 9 -22.48 -23.69 8.22
CA PHE A 9 -23.46 -24.75 8.03
C PHE A 9 -22.79 -26.11 7.79
N CYS A 10 -21.82 -26.18 6.88
CA CYS A 10 -21.09 -27.42 6.60
C CYS A 10 -20.38 -27.96 7.84
N VAL A 11 -19.72 -27.11 8.62
CA VAL A 11 -18.99 -27.52 9.83
C VAL A 11 -19.96 -28.03 10.91
N LEU A 12 -21.03 -27.29 11.18
CA LEU A 12 -22.05 -27.67 12.17
C LEU A 12 -22.74 -28.99 11.79
N ARG A 13 -23.02 -29.19 10.51
CA ARG A 13 -23.66 -30.41 10.02
C ARG A 13 -22.69 -31.59 10.00
N PHE A 14 -21.42 -31.35 9.64
CA PHE A 14 -20.39 -32.38 9.64
C PHE A 14 -20.12 -32.89 11.07
N ASN A 15 -20.09 -32.00 12.07
CA ASN A 15 -19.91 -32.39 13.47
C ASN A 15 -21.03 -33.30 14.00
N LYS A 16 -22.25 -33.25 13.41
CA LYS A 16 -23.38 -34.10 13.81
C LYS A 16 -23.41 -35.46 13.12
N CYS A 17 -22.88 -35.55 11.90
CA CYS A 17 -23.11 -36.71 11.04
C CYS A 17 -21.83 -37.41 10.58
N GLU A 18 -20.66 -36.78 10.75
CA GLU A 18 -19.32 -37.22 10.33
C GLU A 18 -19.19 -37.66 8.85
N SER A 19 -20.23 -37.43 8.06
CA SER A 19 -20.33 -37.86 6.66
C SER A 19 -20.42 -36.66 5.74
N ALA A 20 -19.39 -36.48 4.93
CA ALA A 20 -19.33 -35.42 3.92
C ALA A 20 -20.46 -35.55 2.87
N ILE A 21 -20.90 -36.78 2.57
CA ILE A 21 -21.99 -37.04 1.62
C ILE A 21 -23.31 -36.51 2.18
N THR A 22 -23.59 -36.77 3.46
CA THR A 22 -24.79 -36.27 4.14
C THR A 22 -24.79 -34.73 4.17
N VAL A 23 -23.66 -34.13 4.52
CA VAL A 23 -23.50 -32.66 4.50
C VAL A 23 -23.73 -32.07 3.11
N GLN A 24 -23.19 -32.69 2.05
CA GLN A 24 -23.40 -32.23 0.68
C GLN A 24 -24.87 -32.33 0.24
N ARG A 25 -25.57 -33.41 0.62
CA ARG A 25 -27.00 -33.56 0.33
C ARG A 25 -27.83 -32.50 1.03
N ASP A 26 -27.58 -32.26 2.32
CA ASP A 26 -28.28 -31.24 3.09
C ASP A 26 -27.94 -29.84 2.60
N PHE A 27 -26.69 -29.59 2.20
CA PHE A 27 -26.27 -28.34 1.60
C PHE A 27 -27.06 -28.01 0.33
N ARG A 28 -27.23 -28.98 -0.57
CA ARG A 28 -28.05 -28.80 -1.79
C ARG A 28 -29.51 -28.53 -1.45
N ARG A 29 -30.07 -29.20 -0.44
CA ARG A 29 -31.45 -28.98 0.02
C ARG A 29 -31.67 -27.58 0.60
N THR A 30 -30.70 -27.08 1.36
CA THR A 30 -30.82 -25.78 2.03
C THR A 30 -30.51 -24.60 1.10
N TYR A 31 -29.49 -24.72 0.24
CA TYR A 31 -28.99 -23.59 -0.56
C TYR A 31 -29.31 -23.67 -2.05
N GLY A 32 -29.77 -24.81 -2.57
CA GLY A 32 -30.10 -24.98 -4.00
C GLY A 32 -28.90 -24.84 -4.95
N THR A 33 -27.68 -24.83 -4.43
CA THR A 33 -26.43 -24.66 -5.19
C THR A 33 -25.54 -25.88 -5.09
N GLU A 34 -24.58 -26.00 -6.01
CA GLU A 34 -23.57 -27.06 -5.96
C GLU A 34 -22.82 -27.10 -4.63
N ALA A 35 -22.69 -28.32 -4.10
CA ALA A 35 -22.10 -28.51 -2.79
C ALA A 35 -20.57 -28.44 -2.83
N PRO A 36 -19.92 -27.94 -1.76
CA PRO A 36 -18.47 -27.99 -1.64
C PRO A 36 -17.92 -29.41 -1.70
N THR A 37 -16.69 -29.57 -2.17
CA THR A 37 -16.02 -30.89 -2.20
C THR A 37 -15.84 -31.45 -0.80
N ALA A 38 -15.85 -32.78 -0.66
CA ALA A 38 -15.68 -33.46 0.62
C ALA A 38 -14.38 -33.04 1.33
N GLN A 39 -13.30 -32.83 0.57
CA GLN A 39 -12.03 -32.34 1.08
C GLN A 39 -12.15 -30.93 1.68
N SER A 40 -12.93 -30.04 1.05
CA SER A 40 -13.16 -28.69 1.57
C SER A 40 -13.93 -28.72 2.89
N ILE A 41 -14.95 -29.59 2.99
CA ILE A 41 -15.77 -29.76 4.20
C ILE A 41 -14.90 -30.26 5.36
N ARG A 42 -14.10 -31.32 5.14
CA ARG A 42 -13.17 -31.84 6.15
C ARG A 42 -12.14 -30.80 6.57
N ARG A 43 -11.57 -30.06 5.61
CA ARG A 43 -10.61 -29.00 5.88
C ARG A 43 -11.22 -27.89 6.74
N TRP A 44 -12.42 -27.42 6.42
CA TRP A 44 -13.08 -26.39 7.24
C TRP A 44 -13.38 -26.89 8.65
N HIS A 45 -13.84 -28.14 8.79
CA HIS A 45 -14.07 -28.74 10.10
C HIS A 45 -12.79 -28.80 10.93
N GLN A 46 -11.70 -29.34 10.36
CA GLN A 46 -10.40 -29.40 11.04
C GLN A 46 -9.88 -28.01 11.41
N THR A 47 -9.89 -27.06 10.47
CA THR A 47 -9.46 -25.68 10.75
C THR A 47 -10.30 -25.04 11.86
N PHE A 48 -11.60 -25.32 11.92
CA PHE A 48 -12.46 -24.83 12.98
C PHE A 48 -12.16 -25.49 14.33
N GLN A 49 -11.90 -26.80 14.37
CA GLN A 49 -11.50 -27.49 15.59
C GLN A 49 -10.16 -26.98 16.14
N GLU A 50 -9.19 -26.69 15.27
CA GLU A 50 -7.86 -26.24 15.66
C GLU A 50 -7.81 -24.76 16.06
N SER A 51 -8.48 -23.89 15.31
CA SER A 51 -8.34 -22.43 15.43
C SER A 51 -9.59 -21.69 15.91
N GLY A 52 -10.74 -22.35 15.96
CA GLY A 52 -12.04 -21.75 16.32
C GLY A 52 -12.61 -20.75 15.30
N CYS A 53 -11.93 -20.50 14.17
CA CYS A 53 -12.34 -19.51 13.17
C CYS A 53 -12.24 -20.07 11.74
N LEU A 54 -13.28 -19.81 10.94
CA LEU A 54 -13.36 -20.14 9.51
C LEU A 54 -12.96 -18.98 8.59
N CYS A 55 -12.41 -17.93 9.20
CA CYS A 55 -12.04 -16.70 8.54
C CYS A 55 -10.86 -16.97 7.59
N ALA A 56 -10.81 -16.23 6.47
CA ALA A 56 -9.69 -16.37 5.56
C ALA A 56 -8.40 -15.97 6.28
N GLN A 57 -7.43 -16.88 6.35
CA GLN A 57 -6.12 -16.56 6.88
C GLN A 57 -5.46 -15.46 6.04
N LYS A 58 -4.78 -14.54 6.72
CA LYS A 58 -4.04 -13.47 6.06
C LYS A 58 -2.99 -14.11 5.16
N ARG A 59 -3.14 -13.90 3.86
CA ARG A 59 -2.15 -14.37 2.88
C ARG A 59 -0.87 -13.58 3.09
N SER A 60 0.28 -14.27 2.99
CA SER A 60 1.56 -13.59 2.89
C SER A 60 1.52 -12.66 1.68
N SER A 61 1.64 -11.36 1.94
CA SER A 61 1.71 -10.36 0.88
C SER A 61 3.11 -10.34 0.29
N ARG A 62 3.24 -9.83 -0.94
CA ARG A 62 4.54 -9.60 -1.59
C ARG A 62 5.51 -8.90 -0.62
N PRO A 63 6.77 -9.37 -0.50
CA PRO A 63 7.75 -8.78 0.40
C PRO A 63 7.89 -7.28 0.16
N ARG A 64 7.96 -6.52 1.26
CA ARG A 64 8.23 -5.09 1.23
C ARG A 64 9.72 -4.88 0.89
N THR A 65 10.03 -3.75 0.26
CA THR A 65 11.42 -3.29 0.13
C THR A 65 12.00 -3.14 1.54
N SER A 66 13.24 -3.61 1.74
CA SER A 66 13.92 -3.56 3.03
C SER A 66 14.16 -2.12 3.48
N ASP A 67 14.29 -1.92 4.79
CA ASP A 67 14.43 -0.58 5.37
C ASP A 67 15.80 0.04 5.02
N GLU A 68 16.84 -0.78 4.84
CA GLU A 68 18.16 -0.33 4.37
C GLU A 68 18.05 0.26 2.96
N ASN A 69 17.31 -0.40 2.07
CA ASN A 69 17.11 0.08 0.69
C ASN A 69 16.28 1.36 0.66
N ILE A 70 15.33 1.52 1.58
CA ILE A 70 14.56 2.76 1.72
C ILE A 70 15.48 3.90 2.12
N GLU A 71 16.38 3.67 3.08
CA GLU A 71 17.32 4.69 3.53
C GLU A 71 18.37 5.04 2.47
N ARG A 72 18.89 4.05 1.73
CA ARG A 72 19.77 4.29 0.58
C ARG A 72 19.11 5.18 -0.47
N VAL A 73 17.82 4.95 -0.78
CA VAL A 73 17.04 5.81 -1.67
C VAL A 73 16.90 7.21 -1.08
N ARG A 74 16.57 7.32 0.21
CA ARG A 74 16.44 8.62 0.90
C ARG A 74 17.71 9.46 0.75
N GLN A 75 18.86 8.90 1.13
CA GLN A 75 20.15 9.58 1.09
C GLN A 75 20.54 10.02 -0.33
N SER A 76 20.25 9.20 -1.34
CA SER A 76 20.52 9.53 -2.74
C SER A 76 19.78 10.80 -3.19
N PHE A 77 18.52 10.96 -2.79
CA PHE A 77 17.68 12.12 -3.13
C PHE A 77 17.90 13.33 -2.22
N VAL A 78 18.38 13.14 -0.98
CA VAL A 78 18.87 14.25 -0.15
C VAL A 78 20.10 14.88 -0.78
N ARG A 79 21.05 14.04 -1.24
CA ARG A 79 22.29 14.51 -1.90
C ARG A 79 22.02 15.17 -3.26
N SER A 80 21.04 14.67 -4.02
CA SER A 80 20.70 15.21 -5.33
C SER A 80 19.18 15.17 -5.56
N PRO A 81 18.45 16.21 -5.15
CA PRO A 81 16.99 16.25 -5.23
C PRO A 81 16.44 16.17 -6.67
N GLN A 82 17.22 16.63 -7.65
CA GLN A 82 16.84 16.64 -9.06
C GLN A 82 17.17 15.32 -9.79
N LYS A 83 17.76 14.33 -9.10
CA LYS A 83 18.15 13.06 -9.71
C LYS A 83 16.93 12.30 -10.22
N SER A 84 17.03 11.71 -11.42
CA SER A 84 15.95 10.90 -11.97
C SER A 84 15.82 9.55 -11.25
N THR A 85 14.59 9.03 -11.17
CA THR A 85 14.33 7.71 -10.56
C THR A 85 15.04 6.57 -11.29
N ARG A 86 15.21 6.69 -12.62
CA ARG A 86 15.99 5.74 -13.42
C ARG A 86 17.47 5.78 -13.05
N ARG A 87 18.07 6.97 -12.98
CA ARG A 87 19.48 7.12 -12.60
C ARG A 87 19.74 6.61 -11.18
N ALA A 88 18.86 6.97 -10.23
CA ALA A 88 18.93 6.47 -8.87
C ALA A 88 18.79 4.94 -8.79
N GLY A 89 17.96 4.33 -9.64
CA GLY A 89 17.86 2.87 -9.74
C GLY A 89 19.18 2.23 -10.18
N LEU A 90 19.80 2.78 -11.23
CA LEU A 90 21.11 2.31 -11.70
C LEU A 90 22.21 2.47 -10.62
N ASP A 91 22.24 3.61 -9.92
CA ASP A 91 23.26 3.87 -8.88
C ASP A 91 23.11 2.96 -7.65
N LEU A 92 21.89 2.51 -7.34
CA LEU A 92 21.58 1.75 -6.14
C LEU A 92 21.41 0.25 -6.38
N ASP A 93 21.55 -0.18 -7.63
CA ASP A 93 21.22 -1.51 -8.13
C ASP A 93 19.79 -1.93 -7.75
N LEU A 94 18.84 -1.04 -8.05
CA LEU A 94 17.42 -1.23 -7.79
C LEU A 94 16.59 -0.98 -9.06
N PRO A 95 15.51 -1.76 -9.29
CA PRO A 95 14.56 -1.44 -10.34
C PRO A 95 13.99 -0.04 -10.16
N HIS A 96 13.90 0.75 -11.24
CA HIS A 96 13.37 2.12 -11.16
C HIS A 96 11.96 2.19 -10.54
N SER A 97 11.15 1.14 -10.73
CA SER A 97 9.79 1.02 -10.16
C SER A 97 9.81 0.88 -8.64
N THR A 98 10.85 0.23 -8.08
CA THR A 98 11.09 0.16 -6.64
C THR A 98 11.44 1.52 -6.09
N VAL A 99 12.39 2.23 -6.71
CA VAL A 99 12.77 3.59 -6.32
C VAL A 99 11.56 4.53 -6.35
N TRP A 100 10.78 4.52 -7.43
CA TRP A 100 9.57 5.32 -7.55
C TRP A 100 8.52 4.98 -6.48
N ARG A 101 8.32 3.68 -6.19
CA ARG A 101 7.39 3.24 -5.13
C ARG A 101 7.86 3.68 -3.75
N VAL A 102 9.16 3.59 -3.46
CA VAL A 102 9.74 4.06 -2.19
C VAL A 102 9.50 5.55 -2.03
N LEU A 103 9.84 6.37 -3.04
CA LEU A 103 9.62 7.82 -2.99
C LEU A 103 8.14 8.17 -2.73
N ARG A 104 7.20 7.54 -3.44
CA ARG A 104 5.78 7.91 -3.38
C ARG A 104 5.01 7.30 -2.21
N ARG A 105 5.31 6.05 -1.82
CA ARG A 105 4.53 5.29 -0.83
C ARG A 105 5.20 5.15 0.53
N ARG A 106 6.53 5.33 0.62
CA ARG A 106 7.29 5.15 1.87
C ARG A 106 7.82 6.47 2.40
N LEU A 107 8.49 7.24 1.55
CA LEU A 107 9.02 8.57 1.89
C LEU A 107 8.02 9.70 1.66
N THR A 108 6.93 9.43 0.94
CA THR A 108 5.87 10.40 0.62
C THR A 108 6.37 11.71 0.00
N LEU A 109 7.45 11.64 -0.78
CA LEU A 109 8.02 12.80 -1.46
C LEU A 109 7.18 13.17 -2.68
N LYS A 110 7.09 14.47 -2.95
CA LYS A 110 6.42 15.02 -4.13
C LYS A 110 7.47 15.64 -5.05
N ALA A 111 7.29 15.48 -6.36
CA ALA A 111 8.11 16.19 -7.33
C ALA A 111 7.85 17.69 -7.17
N TYR A 112 8.91 18.47 -7.00
CA TYR A 112 8.81 19.92 -6.98
C TYR A 112 8.58 20.42 -8.41
N ARG A 113 7.57 21.26 -8.60
CA ARG A 113 7.32 21.93 -9.89
C ARG A 113 8.20 23.17 -9.95
N ILE A 114 9.23 23.13 -10.80
CA ILE A 114 10.09 24.29 -11.04
C ILE A 114 9.23 25.41 -11.65
N GLN A 115 9.25 26.59 -11.01
CA GLN A 115 8.72 27.82 -11.59
C GLN A 115 9.87 28.54 -12.29
N LEU A 116 9.71 28.81 -13.58
CA LEU A 116 10.65 29.64 -14.33
C LEU A 116 10.37 31.10 -13.97
N LEU A 117 11.35 31.74 -13.36
CA LEU A 117 11.31 33.16 -13.00
C LEU A 117 12.37 33.90 -13.79
N GLN A 118 12.23 35.23 -13.87
CA GLN A 118 13.27 36.08 -14.45
C GLN A 118 14.58 35.92 -13.66
N ALA A 119 15.69 35.90 -14.38
CA ALA A 119 17.01 35.81 -13.74
C ALA A 119 17.26 37.06 -12.89
N LEU A 120 17.65 36.85 -11.64
CA LEU A 120 18.03 37.93 -10.71
C LEU A 120 19.54 38.08 -10.74
N LEU A 121 20.02 39.27 -11.10
CA LEU A 121 21.42 39.64 -10.93
C LEU A 121 21.69 39.98 -9.45
N PRO A 122 22.96 39.94 -8.99
CA PRO A 122 23.31 40.28 -7.62
C PRO A 122 22.79 41.66 -7.18
N ASP A 123 22.90 42.66 -8.05
CA ASP A 123 22.48 44.04 -7.79
C ASP A 123 20.95 44.19 -7.67
N ASP A 124 20.19 43.32 -8.35
CA ASP A 124 18.72 43.34 -8.30
C ASP A 124 18.21 42.97 -6.91
N LYS A 125 18.99 42.22 -6.12
CA LYS A 125 18.59 41.87 -4.75
C LYS A 125 18.45 43.11 -3.88
N GLN A 126 19.44 43.99 -3.92
CA GLN A 126 19.46 45.20 -3.10
C GLN A 126 18.34 46.16 -3.53
N LYS A 127 18.22 46.41 -4.84
CA LYS A 127 17.17 47.27 -5.40
C LYS A 127 15.76 46.81 -5.02
N ARG A 128 15.54 45.48 -4.95
CA ARG A 128 14.25 44.92 -4.54
C ARG A 128 13.97 45.13 -3.05
N ILE A 129 14.98 45.00 -2.19
CA ILE A 129 14.85 45.28 -0.75
C ILE A 129 14.56 46.77 -0.55
N ASP A 130 15.33 47.64 -1.20
CA ASP A 130 15.18 49.09 -1.09
C ASP A 130 13.77 49.52 -1.54
N PHE A 131 13.26 48.94 -2.64
CA PHE A 131 11.89 49.18 -3.10
C PHE A 131 10.83 48.70 -2.10
N CYS A 132 11.00 47.51 -1.51
CA CYS A 132 10.08 47.01 -0.49
C CYS A 132 10.04 47.90 0.76
N ASN A 133 11.20 48.38 1.21
CA ASN A 133 11.29 49.29 2.36
C ASN A 133 10.63 50.64 2.03
N PHE A 134 10.94 51.22 0.86
CA PHE A 134 10.34 52.46 0.39
C PHE A 134 8.81 52.41 0.36
N ILE A 135 8.22 51.33 -0.17
CA ILE A 135 6.76 51.16 -0.20
C ILE A 135 6.20 51.02 1.22
N SER A 136 6.90 50.33 2.12
CA SER A 136 6.45 50.14 3.51
C SER A 136 6.42 51.46 4.28
N GLU A 137 7.47 52.27 4.18
CA GLU A 137 7.55 53.61 4.79
C GLU A 137 6.41 54.52 4.29
N LYS A 138 6.12 54.48 2.98
CA LYS A 138 5.01 55.23 2.37
C LYS A 138 3.62 54.78 2.83
N GLN A 139 3.48 53.55 3.31
CA GLN A 139 2.23 53.05 3.88
C GLN A 139 2.04 53.46 5.34
N GLU A 140 3.13 53.73 6.07
CA GLU A 140 3.09 54.18 7.47
C GLU A 140 2.88 55.71 7.58
N GLU A 141 3.23 56.47 6.54
CA GLU A 141 3.01 57.93 6.47
C GLU A 141 1.55 58.34 6.13
N ASN A 142 0.69 57.40 5.72
CA ASN A 142 -0.74 57.62 5.44
C ASN A 142 -1.63 57.05 6.54
#